data_AF-A0A961RBB8-F1
#
_entry.id   AF-A0A961RBB8-F1
#
_cell.length_a   1.000
_cell.length_b   1.000
_cell.length_c   1.000
_cell.angle_alpha   90.00
_cell.angle_beta   90.00
_cell.angle_gamma   90.00
#
_symmetry.space_group_name_H-M   'P 1'
#
loop_
_entity.id
_entity.type
_entity.pdbx_description
1 polymer ?
#
loop_
_entity_poly.entity_id
_entity_poly.type
_entity_poly.pdbx_seq_one_letter_code
_entity_poly.pdbx_strand_id
1 'polypeptide(L)' 'MPTGPKGQKRPGDVIGAAIKVARIATGEDEDAIEDDGKDPAAKALGAKGGKARAENMTPERRAEIAREAARLRWAAKSD' A
#
# COMPACT_ATOMS: atom_id res chain seq x y z
N MET A 1 0.70 -5.65 12.75
CA MET A 1 0.56 -7.00 12.19
C MET A 1 1.14 -6.98 10.79
N PRO A 2 2.04 -7.90 10.41
CA PRO A 2 2.48 -7.99 9.02
C PRO A 2 1.32 -8.32 8.10
N THR A 3 1.45 -7.84 6.86
CA THR A 3 0.42 -7.92 5.84
C THR A 3 0.80 -8.99 4.83
N GLY A 4 -0.14 -9.88 4.51
CA GLY A 4 0.03 -10.89 3.46
C GLY A 4 -0.05 -10.30 2.05
N PRO A 5 0.20 -11.11 1.02
CA PRO A 5 0.30 -10.65 -0.38
C PRO A 5 -0.94 -9.93 -0.92
N LYS A 6 -2.13 -10.21 -0.38
CA LYS A 6 -3.41 -9.62 -0.79
C LYS A 6 -3.92 -8.56 0.19
N GLY A 7 -3.10 -8.12 1.15
CA GLY A 7 -3.53 -7.15 2.18
C GLY A 7 -4.07 -7.79 3.47
N GLN A 8 -4.10 -9.12 3.58
CA GLN A 8 -4.67 -9.81 4.74
C GLN A 8 -3.78 -9.69 5.98
N LYS A 9 -4.37 -9.54 7.16
CA LYS A 9 -3.61 -9.50 8.42
C LYS A 9 -3.07 -10.89 8.77
N ARG A 10 -1.76 -10.98 9.06
CA ARG A 10 -1.12 -12.23 9.46
C ARG A 10 -0.41 -12.09 10.81
N PRO A 11 -0.34 -13.16 11.62
CA PRO A 11 0.57 -13.22 12.77
C PRO A 11 2.00 -12.99 12.29
N GLY A 12 2.80 -12.30 13.10
CA GLY A 12 4.19 -11.99 12.74
C GLY A 12 5.20 -13.07 13.10
N ASP A 13 4.83 -13.99 13.98
CA ASP A 13 5.65 -15.12 14.36
C ASP A 13 5.38 -16.34 13.46
N VAL A 14 6.40 -17.20 13.33
CA VAL A 14 6.36 -18.36 12.42
C VAL A 14 5.32 -19.41 12.84
N ILE A 15 5.12 -19.59 14.15
CA ILE A 15 4.20 -20.60 14.69
C ILE A 15 2.74 -20.16 14.45
N GLY A 16 2.41 -18.93 14.83
CA GLY A 16 1.11 -18.32 14.61
C GLY A 16 0.77 -18.25 13.12
N ALA A 17 1.74 -17.93 12.27
CA ALA A 17 1.55 -17.98 10.82
C ALA A 17 1.22 -19.39 10.33
N ALA A 18 1.95 -20.42 10.78
CA ALA A 18 1.69 -21.81 10.42
C ALA A 18 0.30 -22.30 10.87
N ILE A 19 -0.10 -21.96 12.10
CA ILE A 19 -1.44 -22.28 12.62
C ILE A 19 -2.52 -21.58 11.79
N LYS A 20 -2.35 -20.29 11.47
CA LYS A 20 -3.31 -19.55 10.64
C LYS A 20 -3.45 -20.17 9.24
N VAL A 21 -2.35 -20.64 8.65
CA VAL A 21 -2.37 -21.34 7.35
C VAL A 21 -3.12 -22.68 7.47
N ALA A 22 -2.85 -23.46 8.52
CA ALA A 22 -3.52 -24.74 8.74
C ALA A 22 -5.04 -24.58 8.87
N ARG A 23 -5.50 -23.61 9.68
CA ARG A 23 -6.94 -23.32 9.86
C ARG A 23 -7.63 -22.91 8.56
N ILE A 24 -6.95 -22.12 7.72
CA ILE A 24 -7.47 -21.76 6.40
C ILE A 24 -7.59 -23.00 5.51
N ALA A 25 -6.56 -23.87 5.52
CA ALA A 25 -6.54 -25.07 4.71
C ALA A 25 -7.61 -26.10 5.14
N THR A 26 -7.94 -26.16 6.43
CA THR A 26 -9.00 -27.03 6.97
C THR A 26 -10.40 -26.41 6.89
N GLY A 27 -10.51 -25.14 6.49
CA GLY A 27 -11.79 -24.41 6.41
C GLY A 27 -12.32 -23.93 7.77
N GLU A 28 -11.52 -23.99 8.83
CA GLU A 28 -11.84 -23.39 10.13
C GLU A 28 -11.82 -21.87 10.09
N ASP A 29 -10.97 -21.30 9.24
CA ASP A 29 -10.84 -19.86 9.02
C ASP A 29 -10.97 -19.51 7.53
N GLU A 30 -11.56 -18.36 7.21
CA GLU A 30 -11.54 -17.82 5.85
C GLU A 30 -10.23 -17.08 5.54
N ASP A 31 -9.74 -17.20 4.30
CA ASP A 31 -8.68 -16.32 3.77
C ASP A 31 -9.28 -15.05 3.16
N ALA A 32 -10.10 -14.35 3.96
CA ALA A 32 -10.78 -13.14 3.54
C ALA A 32 -9.79 -11.96 3.54
N ILE A 33 -9.88 -11.15 2.48
CA ILE A 33 -9.33 -9.80 2.49
C ILE A 33 -10.34 -8.96 3.27
N GLU A 34 -9.92 -8.34 4.36
CA GLU A 34 -10.79 -7.39 5.07
C GLU A 34 -11.21 -6.28 4.11
N ASP A 35 -12.52 -6.03 4.02
CA ASP A 35 -13.03 -4.85 3.34
C ASP A 35 -12.51 -3.60 4.08
N ASP A 36 -11.87 -2.71 3.33
CA ASP A 36 -11.38 -1.44 3.87
C ASP A 36 -12.49 -0.41 4.08
N GLY A 37 -13.75 -0.80 3.85
CA GLY A 37 -14.96 0.01 4.04
C GLY A 37 -15.08 1.12 2.99
N LYS A 38 -14.30 1.03 1.91
CA LYS A 38 -14.24 2.05 0.85
C LYS A 38 -15.16 1.67 -0.29
N ASP A 39 -15.82 2.68 -0.85
CA ASP A 39 -16.62 2.53 -2.06
C ASP A 39 -15.78 1.88 -3.20
N PRO A 40 -16.20 0.72 -3.73
CA PRO A 40 -15.45 0.00 -4.78
C PRO A 40 -15.26 0.82 -6.06
N ALA A 41 -16.25 1.63 -6.45
CA ALA A 41 -16.16 2.49 -7.62
C ALA A 41 -15.15 3.63 -7.39
N ALA A 42 -15.16 4.24 -6.20
CA ALA A 42 -14.17 5.25 -5.84
C ALA A 42 -12.74 4.69 -5.86
N LYS A 43 -12.56 3.46 -5.35
CA LYS A 43 -11.26 2.76 -5.36
C LYS A 43 -10.76 2.51 -6.79
N ALA A 44 -11.64 2.04 -7.68
CA ALA A 44 -11.33 1.82 -9.08
C ALA A 44 -10.95 3.11 -9.81
N LEU A 45 -11.71 4.20 -9.60
CA LEU A 45 -11.43 5.51 -10.18
C LEU A 45 -10.11 6.11 -9.68
N GLY A 46 -9.83 5.99 -8.37
CA GLY A 46 -8.57 6.46 -7.78
C GLY A 46 -7.35 5.74 -8.36
N ALA A 47 -7.43 4.42 -8.53
CA ALA A 47 -6.38 3.62 -9.17
C ALA A 47 -6.14 4.05 -10.62
N LYS A 48 -7.20 4.27 -11.40
CA LYS A 48 -7.11 4.75 -12.80
C LYS A 48 -6.47 6.14 -12.87
N GLY A 49 -6.88 7.07 -12.02
CA GLY A 49 -6.31 8.42 -11.96
C GLY A 49 -4.84 8.42 -11.54
N GLY A 50 -4.47 7.60 -10.57
CA GLY A 50 -3.08 7.42 -10.14
C GLY A 50 -2.18 6.92 -11.28
N LYS A 51 -2.63 5.88 -11.99
CA LYS A 51 -1.92 5.34 -13.16
C LYS A 51 -1.72 6.38 -14.25
N ALA A 52 -2.79 7.08 -14.64
CA ALA A 52 -2.72 8.12 -15.66
C ALA A 52 -1.76 9.26 -15.26
N ARG A 53 -1.76 9.68 -13.99
CA ARG A 53 -0.78 10.68 -13.51
C ARG A 53 0.65 10.17 -13.59
N ALA A 54 0.90 8.91 -13.26
CA ALA A 54 2.24 8.33 -13.33
C ALA A 54 2.75 8.23 -14.78
N GLU A 55 1.88 7.80 -15.71
CA GLU A 55 2.20 7.70 -17.13
C GLU A 55 2.48 9.08 -17.76
N ASN A 56 1.73 10.10 -17.36
CA ASN A 56 1.91 11.47 -17.86
C ASN A 56 3.09 12.22 -17.23
N MET A 57 3.74 11.66 -16.19
CA MET A 57 4.82 12.36 -15.48
C MET A 57 6.17 12.06 -16.11
N THR A 58 6.71 13.02 -16.86
CA THR A 58 8.02 12.86 -17.48
C THR A 58 9.15 12.78 -16.43
N PRO A 59 10.28 12.12 -16.75
CA PRO A 59 11.44 12.09 -15.86
C PRO A 59 11.89 13.48 -15.41
N GLU A 60 11.85 14.47 -16.30
CA GLU A 60 12.28 15.85 -16.04
C GLU A 60 11.34 16.51 -15.03
N ARG A 61 10.02 16.35 -15.22
CA ARG A 61 9.02 16.89 -14.30
C ARG A 61 9.12 16.23 -12.93
N ARG A 62 9.39 14.92 -12.86
CA ARG A 62 9.66 14.21 -11.59
C ARG A 62 10.90 14.78 -10.89
N ALA A 63 11.98 15.02 -11.64
CA ALA A 63 13.22 15.57 -11.09
C ALA A 63 13.07 17.03 -10.62
N GLU A 64 12.25 17.83 -11.28
CA GLU A 64 11.92 19.19 -10.86
C GLU A 64 11.16 19.19 -9.53
N ILE A 65 10.09 18.41 -9.42
CA ILE A 65 9.30 18.25 -8.19
C ILE A 65 10.19 17.78 -7.03
N ALA A 66 11.07 16.81 -7.28
CA ALA A 66 11.99 16.30 -6.26
C ALA A 66 12.99 17.37 -5.77
N ARG A 67 13.55 18.17 -6.67
CA ARG A 67 14.45 19.29 -6.32
C ARG A 67 13.73 20.35 -5.48
N GLU A 68 12.51 20.72 -5.86
CA GLU A 68 11.71 21.68 -5.10
C GLU A 68 11.36 21.16 -3.71
N ALA A 69 10.91 19.90 -3.61
CA ALA A 69 10.61 19.27 -2.33
C ALA A 69 11.84 19.19 -1.42
N ALA A 70 13.02 18.86 -1.98
CA ALA A 70 14.27 18.86 -1.24
C ALA A 70 14.63 20.27 -0.74
N ARG A 71 14.53 21.29 -1.60
CA ARG A 71 14.76 22.68 -1.23
C ARG A 71 13.88 23.10 -0.05
N LEU A 72 12.57 22.83 -0.11
CA LEU A 72 11.64 23.16 0.98
C LEU A 72 11.96 22.42 2.27
N ARG A 73 12.26 21.11 2.18
CA ARG A 73 12.58 20.28 3.34
C ARG A 73 13.87 20.73 4.06
N TRP A 74 14.86 21.20 3.31
CA TRP A 74 16.17 21.58 3.84
C TRP A 74 16.32 23.10 4.10
N ALA A 75 15.46 23.94 3.53
CA ALA A 75 15.46 25.40 3.77
C ALA A 75 15.06 25.78 5.21
N ALA A 76 14.26 24.94 5.89
CA ALA A 76 13.91 25.13 7.30
C ALA A 76 15.02 24.66 8.27
N LYS A 77 16.20 24.29 7.76
CA LYS A 77 17.32 23.73 8.53
C LYS A 77 18.57 24.60 8.51
N SER A 78 18.45 25.84 8.06
CA SER A 78 19.45 26.88 8.30
C SER A 78 19.15 27.55 9.64
N ASP A 79 19.98 27.19 10.62
CA ASP A 79 19.98 27.40 12.08
C ASP A 79 18.95 26.61 12.92
#